data_AF-A0AAV9D8C6-F1
#
_entry.id   AF-A0AAV9D8C6-F1
#
_cell.length_a   1.000
_cell.length_b   1.000
_cell.length_c   1.000
_cell.angle_alpha   90.00
_cell.angle_beta   90.00
_cell.angle_gamma   90.00
#
_symmetry.space_group_name_H-M   'P 1'
#
loop_
_entity.id
_entity.type
_entity.pdbx_description
1 polymer ?
#
loop_
_entity_poly.entity_id
_entity_poly.type
_entity_poly.pdbx_seq_one_letter_code
_entity_poly.pdbx_strand_id
1 'polypeptide(L)'
;MELSRRKKILLRWDKHAPEYCSMYGICAQRSDGKILNCPYGVPSVKPDDLLSAKIQSLCPTITGNVCCTSDQFDTLRGQVQQAIPFLVGCPACLRNFLNLFCELSCSPNQSLFINVTSVAKVNNSLTVDGIDFYVTDTYGEELYDSCKEVKFGTMNTRAMEFIGAGAQNYKGENFENNNIQVHRSNLLVVGNKMGKTSSFLLSLTEWLSFIGRQANLNEPGSPYAIRFRPNVSESTGMKPMNVSVYSCADTSLGCSCGDCPSSPTCTAPAPPTPHDKGSCSIKIGSFKMPEENSELKKVSQLSVVQGYISSFYRVETRPEKLWVGPGSEAAEEKQFFDSHLAPFYRIEQLILATTPTSKHQKPPNIVTEDNIQLLFKIQKKVDELRTNYSGSMVSLTDICMKPLGVDCATQSVLQYFKMDPEKYDDYGGVDHAAYCFQHYSSAETCLSAFKAPIDPSTALGGFSGSNYSEASAFVITYPVNNEVDKTGNENGKAVAWEKAFIHLMKVSIGDRGQRAKEALSTMGASVFSGITLTKLVGVIVLRFAKSEVFVVVLSICGPPSRSVSSENQQHPPTAELT
;
A
#
# COMPACT_ATOMS: atom_id res chain seq x y z
N MET A 1 -41.95 48.36 37.28
CA MET A 1 -41.02 48.79 36.21
C MET A 1 -39.58 48.96 36.72
N GLU A 2 -39.16 48.27 37.80
CA GLU A 2 -37.81 48.49 38.37
C GLU A 2 -37.17 47.24 39.00
N LEU A 3 -37.66 46.04 38.63
CA LEU A 3 -37.10 44.75 39.05
C LEU A 3 -36.66 43.85 37.88
N SER A 4 -36.55 44.40 36.65
CA SER A 4 -36.11 43.69 35.43
C SER A 4 -34.75 44.19 34.90
N ARG A 5 -34.09 45.12 35.60
CA ARG A 5 -32.83 45.76 35.14
C ARG A 5 -31.54 45.23 35.78
N ARG A 6 -31.59 44.34 36.79
CA ARG A 6 -30.38 43.87 37.53
C ARG A 6 -29.95 42.42 37.28
N LYS A 7 -30.53 41.72 36.29
CA LYS A 7 -30.09 40.36 35.85
C LYS A 7 -29.66 40.31 34.37
N LYS A 8 -29.01 41.37 33.91
CA LYS A 8 -28.32 41.44 32.60
C LYS A 8 -26.84 41.77 32.84
N ILE A 9 -26.13 40.89 33.55
CA ILE A 9 -24.70 40.73 33.24
C ILE A 9 -24.72 40.04 31.88
N LEU A 10 -24.73 40.86 30.81
CA LEU A 10 -24.92 40.39 29.45
C LEU A 10 -23.78 39.43 29.08
N LEU A 11 -24.16 38.19 28.82
CA LEU A 11 -23.66 37.39 27.71
C LEU A 11 -23.38 38.30 26.49
N ARG A 12 -22.13 38.75 26.31
CA ARG A 12 -21.72 39.58 25.16
C ARG A 12 -20.66 38.87 24.32
N TRP A 13 -21.02 37.71 23.77
CA TRP A 13 -20.24 37.14 22.66
C TRP A 13 -20.44 37.94 21.36
N ASP A 14 -21.52 38.73 21.25
CA ASP A 14 -21.80 39.64 20.12
C ASP A 14 -20.86 40.85 20.03
N LYS A 15 -19.90 40.98 20.96
CA LYS A 15 -18.92 42.06 20.94
C LYS A 15 -17.68 41.62 20.16
N HIS A 16 -17.46 42.25 19.02
CA HIS A 16 -16.27 42.05 18.18
C HIS A 16 -15.30 43.21 18.38
N ALA A 17 -14.17 42.96 19.05
CA ALA A 17 -13.16 43.97 19.32
C ALA A 17 -11.77 43.31 19.47
N PRO A 18 -10.67 44.07 19.26
CA PRO A 18 -9.34 43.59 19.60
C PRO A 18 -9.23 43.20 21.09
N GLU A 19 -8.38 42.22 21.40
CA GLU A 19 -8.15 41.69 22.76
C GLU A 19 -9.44 41.20 23.44
N TYR A 20 -10.31 40.55 22.67
CA TYR A 20 -11.60 40.06 23.13
C TYR A 20 -11.94 38.69 22.53
N CYS A 21 -12.44 37.79 23.37
CA CYS A 21 -12.80 36.41 23.08
C CYS A 21 -14.28 36.29 22.74
N SER A 22 -14.63 35.39 21.82
CA SER A 22 -16.02 35.01 21.54
C SER A 22 -16.49 33.85 22.43
N MET A 23 -15.55 33.01 22.86
CA MET A 23 -15.76 31.88 23.74
C MET A 23 -14.57 31.72 24.70
N TYR A 24 -14.84 31.29 25.93
CA TYR A 24 -13.78 31.15 26.94
C TYR A 24 -14.16 30.14 28.02
N GLY A 25 -13.30 29.15 28.26
CA GLY A 25 -13.53 28.07 29.22
C GLY A 25 -14.40 26.92 28.69
N ILE A 26 -14.46 25.85 29.49
CA ILE A 26 -15.20 24.61 29.21
C ILE A 26 -16.44 24.57 30.10
N CYS A 27 -17.61 24.36 29.49
CA CYS A 27 -18.90 24.43 30.21
C CYS A 27 -19.62 23.08 30.32
N ALA A 28 -19.35 22.15 29.41
CA ALA A 28 -19.88 20.80 29.48
C ALA A 28 -19.04 19.82 28.66
N GLN A 29 -19.41 18.56 28.75
CA GLN A 29 -18.88 17.46 27.97
C GLN A 29 -20.05 16.67 27.39
N ARG A 30 -19.96 16.27 26.13
CA ARG A 30 -20.90 15.36 25.47
C ARG A 30 -20.74 13.94 26.02
N SER A 31 -21.72 13.07 25.78
CA SER A 31 -21.68 11.67 26.23
C SER A 31 -20.54 10.84 25.62
N ASP A 32 -20.01 11.25 24.46
CA ASP A 32 -18.84 10.66 23.80
C ASP A 32 -17.49 11.19 24.33
N GLY A 33 -17.52 11.97 25.42
CA GLY A 33 -16.32 12.55 26.03
C GLY A 33 -15.81 13.83 25.36
N LYS A 34 -16.46 14.34 24.30
CA LYS A 34 -16.01 15.57 23.65
C LYS A 34 -16.38 16.82 24.45
N ILE A 35 -15.41 17.71 24.58
CA ILE A 35 -15.49 18.94 25.36
C ILE A 35 -16.25 20.04 24.61
N LEU A 36 -17.08 20.81 25.31
CA LEU A 36 -17.85 21.93 24.78
C LEU A 36 -17.45 23.26 25.45
N ASN A 37 -17.12 24.25 24.62
CA ASN A 37 -16.73 25.58 25.08
C ASN A 37 -17.93 26.38 25.60
N CYS A 38 -17.66 27.28 26.54
CA CYS A 38 -18.64 28.23 27.02
C CYS A 38 -18.87 29.38 26.02
N PRO A 39 -20.12 29.80 25.76
CA PRO A 39 -20.42 30.95 24.94
C PRO A 39 -20.32 32.22 25.81
N TYR A 40 -19.14 32.52 26.34
CA TYR A 40 -18.92 33.71 27.16
C TYR A 40 -17.86 34.58 26.50
N GLY A 41 -18.26 35.75 26.03
CA GLY A 41 -17.34 36.75 25.52
C GLY A 41 -16.67 37.50 26.66
N VAL A 42 -15.35 37.46 26.72
CA VAL A 42 -14.51 38.07 27.78
C VAL A 42 -13.30 38.77 27.15
N PRO A 43 -12.71 39.77 27.81
CA PRO A 43 -11.38 40.26 27.42
C PRO A 43 -10.36 39.12 27.44
N SER A 44 -9.39 39.15 26.53
CA SER A 44 -8.26 38.21 26.53
C SER A 44 -7.53 38.26 27.88
N VAL A 45 -7.08 37.09 28.36
CA VAL A 45 -6.51 36.94 29.71
C VAL A 45 -5.02 36.65 29.60
N LYS A 46 -4.21 37.29 30.44
CA LYS A 46 -2.79 36.96 30.55
C LYS A 46 -2.64 35.54 31.14
N PRO A 47 -2.02 34.59 30.41
CA PRO A 47 -1.81 33.24 30.93
C PRO A 47 -0.76 33.24 32.05
N ASP A 48 -0.80 32.21 32.91
CA ASP A 48 0.30 31.94 33.84
C ASP A 48 1.55 31.45 33.09
N ASP A 49 2.69 31.42 33.78
CA ASP A 49 3.98 31.09 33.15
C ASP A 49 3.99 29.67 32.55
N LEU A 50 3.30 28.73 33.20
CA LEU A 50 3.21 27.34 32.75
C LEU A 50 2.39 27.22 31.47
N LEU A 51 1.21 27.85 31.42
CA LEU A 51 0.35 27.90 30.26
C LEU A 51 1.00 28.68 29.12
N SER A 52 1.69 29.78 29.43
CA SER A 52 2.45 30.54 28.44
C SER A 52 3.53 29.67 27.77
N ALA A 53 4.30 28.91 28.54
CA ALA A 53 5.30 27.97 28.02
C ALA A 53 4.66 26.84 27.17
N LYS A 54 3.53 26.28 27.63
CA LYS A 54 2.75 25.29 26.86
C LYS A 54 2.31 25.87 25.52
N ILE A 55 1.73 27.08 25.50
CA ILE A 55 1.25 27.74 24.28
C ILE A 55 2.41 28.01 23.32
N GLN A 56 3.54 28.53 23.79
CA GLN A 56 4.71 28.79 22.96
C GLN A 56 5.27 27.52 22.29
N SER A 57 5.16 26.36 22.94
CA SER A 57 5.64 25.09 22.36
C SER A 57 4.87 24.64 21.11
N LEU A 58 3.57 24.94 21.04
CA LEU A 58 2.68 24.51 19.94
C LEU A 58 2.35 25.66 18.98
N CYS A 59 2.06 26.83 19.55
CA CYS A 59 1.53 28.04 18.90
C CYS A 59 2.46 29.25 19.16
N PRO A 60 3.71 29.26 18.66
CA PRO A 60 4.67 30.34 18.91
C PRO A 60 4.27 31.69 18.30
N THR A 61 3.29 31.72 17.39
CA THR A 61 2.72 32.97 16.86
C THR A 61 1.83 33.69 17.86
N ILE A 62 1.31 32.99 18.88
CA ILE A 62 0.44 33.56 19.90
C ILE A 62 1.29 34.08 21.07
N THR A 63 1.39 35.40 21.20
CA THR A 63 2.13 36.04 22.30
C THR A 63 1.23 36.95 23.12
N GLY A 64 1.46 37.01 24.44
CA GLY A 64 0.73 37.91 25.33
C GLY A 64 -0.55 37.29 25.90
N ASN A 65 -1.66 38.03 25.84
CA ASN A 65 -2.95 37.56 26.34
C ASN A 65 -3.52 36.47 25.42
N VAL A 66 -4.42 35.64 25.96
CA VAL A 66 -5.00 34.49 25.24
C VAL A 66 -6.47 34.30 25.57
N CYS A 67 -7.18 33.63 24.67
CA CYS A 67 -8.61 33.29 24.82
C CYS A 67 -8.86 31.82 25.18
N CYS A 68 -7.88 31.14 25.79
CA CYS A 68 -8.01 29.75 26.22
C CYS A 68 -7.54 29.52 27.65
N THR A 69 -8.13 28.53 28.31
CA THR A 69 -7.64 27.98 29.59
C THR A 69 -6.63 26.85 29.36
N SER A 70 -5.94 26.39 30.41
CA SER A 70 -5.02 25.25 30.27
C SER A 70 -5.72 23.99 29.75
N ASP A 71 -6.94 23.70 30.21
CA ASP A 71 -7.69 22.52 29.78
C ASP A 71 -8.13 22.62 28.30
N GLN A 72 -8.51 23.82 27.85
CA GLN A 72 -8.80 24.06 26.43
C GLN A 72 -7.55 23.88 25.57
N PHE A 73 -6.40 24.36 26.05
CA PHE A 73 -5.13 24.18 25.34
C PHE A 73 -4.67 22.71 25.31
N ASP A 74 -4.80 21.98 26.43
CA ASP A 74 -4.44 20.57 26.49
C ASP A 74 -5.36 19.73 25.56
N THR A 75 -6.64 20.12 25.42
CA THR A 75 -7.57 19.54 24.44
C THR A 75 -7.13 19.83 23.00
N LEU A 76 -6.80 21.09 22.68
CA LEU A 76 -6.27 21.47 21.37
C LEU A 76 -5.04 20.64 21.02
N ARG A 77 -4.07 20.54 21.95
CA ARG A 77 -2.83 19.79 21.76
C ARG A 77 -3.12 18.33 21.42
N GLY A 78 -3.99 17.65 22.17
CA GLY A 78 -4.34 16.25 21.92
C GLY A 78 -5.01 16.02 20.56
N GLN A 79 -5.78 17.00 20.07
CA GLN A 79 -6.43 16.92 18.76
C GLN A 79 -5.44 17.10 17.61
N VAL A 80 -4.58 18.13 17.67
CA VAL A 80 -3.62 18.39 16.58
C VAL A 80 -2.45 17.41 16.55
N GLN A 81 -2.11 16.79 17.68
CA GLN A 81 -1.03 15.80 17.78
C GLN A 81 -1.20 14.62 16.82
N GLN A 82 -2.44 14.24 16.51
CA GLN A 82 -2.73 13.15 15.56
C GLN A 82 -2.31 13.49 14.12
N ALA A 83 -2.26 14.78 13.76
CA ALA A 83 -1.88 15.24 12.43
C ALA A 83 -0.35 15.43 12.27
N ILE A 84 0.39 15.61 13.38
CA ILE A 84 1.82 15.94 13.36
C ILE A 84 2.67 14.92 12.58
N PRO A 85 2.50 13.59 12.76
CA PRO A 85 3.33 12.61 12.06
C PRO A 85 3.25 12.71 10.53
N PHE A 86 2.14 13.21 9.99
CA PHE A 86 1.96 13.38 8.55
C PHE A 86 2.63 14.66 8.02
N LEU A 87 2.76 15.70 8.85
CA LEU A 87 3.20 17.03 8.44
C LEU A 87 4.63 17.35 8.85
N VAL A 88 5.23 16.54 9.73
CA VAL A 88 6.57 16.78 10.28
C VAL A 88 7.68 16.83 9.22
N GLY A 89 7.46 16.24 8.03
CA GLY A 89 8.39 16.34 6.90
C GLY A 89 8.60 17.77 6.39
N CYS A 90 7.66 18.68 6.63
CA CYS A 90 7.75 20.08 6.23
C CYS A 90 7.30 21.02 7.37
N PRO A 91 8.25 21.67 8.08
CA PRO A 91 7.95 22.56 9.19
C PRO A 91 7.04 23.74 8.84
N ALA A 92 7.16 24.29 7.61
CA ALA A 92 6.29 25.37 7.13
C ALA A 92 4.82 24.92 7.06
N CYS A 93 4.55 23.79 6.42
CA CYS A 93 3.22 23.18 6.35
C CYS A 93 2.65 22.92 7.74
N LEU A 94 3.42 22.26 8.61
CA LEU A 94 3.01 21.96 9.98
C LEU A 94 2.67 23.26 10.75
N ARG A 95 3.49 24.30 10.60
CA ARG A 95 3.26 25.59 11.25
C ARG A 95 1.95 26.22 10.78
N ASN A 96 1.70 26.24 9.46
CA ASN A 96 0.48 26.80 8.90
C ASN A 96 -0.75 26.04 9.39
N PHE A 97 -0.71 24.71 9.36
CA PHE A 97 -1.79 23.86 9.86
C PHE A 97 -2.09 24.13 11.35
N LEU A 98 -1.06 24.21 12.19
CA LEU A 98 -1.22 24.51 13.61
C LEU A 98 -1.79 25.91 13.83
N ASN A 99 -1.34 26.93 13.08
CA ASN A 99 -1.82 28.30 13.22
C ASN A 99 -3.35 28.39 13.07
N LEU A 100 -3.96 27.64 12.15
CA LEU A 100 -5.41 27.63 11.95
C LEU A 100 -6.16 27.26 13.25
N PHE A 101 -5.72 26.20 13.93
CA PHE A 101 -6.37 25.72 15.16
C PHE A 101 -5.94 26.51 16.41
N CYS A 102 -4.71 27.02 16.42
CA CYS A 102 -4.21 27.92 17.46
C CYS A 102 -5.02 29.22 17.50
N GLU A 103 -5.27 29.83 16.33
CA GLU A 103 -6.07 31.05 16.23
C GLU A 103 -7.53 30.80 16.60
N LEU A 104 -8.10 29.68 16.14
CA LEU A 104 -9.45 29.25 16.52
C LEU A 104 -9.62 29.19 18.04
N SER A 105 -8.64 28.63 18.75
CA SER A 105 -8.77 28.24 20.16
C SER A 105 -8.27 29.29 21.14
N CYS A 106 -7.12 29.91 20.87
CA CYS A 106 -6.35 30.66 21.87
C CYS A 106 -6.05 32.12 21.48
N SER A 107 -6.38 32.56 20.26
CA SER A 107 -6.06 33.92 19.80
C SER A 107 -6.55 35.01 20.76
N PRO A 108 -5.75 36.02 21.12
CA PRO A 108 -6.24 37.17 21.89
C PRO A 108 -7.33 37.96 21.14
N ASN A 109 -7.34 37.88 19.81
CA ASN A 109 -8.24 38.64 18.94
C ASN A 109 -9.38 37.78 18.37
N GLN A 110 -9.68 36.65 19.02
CA GLN A 110 -10.64 35.64 18.56
C GLN A 110 -11.99 36.24 18.10
N SER A 111 -12.51 37.27 18.78
CA SER A 111 -13.80 37.87 18.43
C SER A 111 -13.81 38.65 17.11
N LEU A 112 -12.65 38.98 16.53
CA LEU A 112 -12.61 39.67 15.24
C LEU A 112 -12.95 38.72 14.07
N PHE A 113 -12.65 37.44 14.19
CA PHE A 113 -12.82 36.45 13.12
C PHE A 113 -13.63 35.23 13.53
N ILE A 114 -14.17 35.17 14.75
CA ILE A 114 -15.11 34.13 15.18
C ILE A 114 -16.41 34.74 15.68
N ASN A 115 -17.53 34.25 15.16
CA ASN A 115 -18.86 34.59 15.64
C ASN A 115 -19.60 33.34 16.14
N VAL A 116 -20.17 33.39 17.35
CA VAL A 116 -21.00 32.31 17.88
C VAL A 116 -22.40 32.42 17.28
N THR A 117 -22.80 31.43 16.48
CA THR A 117 -24.07 31.44 15.74
C THR A 117 -25.20 30.72 16.46
N SER A 118 -24.88 29.67 17.22
CA SER A 118 -25.86 28.93 18.02
C SER A 118 -25.26 28.45 19.34
N VAL A 119 -26.14 28.34 20.34
CA VAL A 119 -25.82 27.82 21.67
C VAL A 119 -26.82 26.73 22.05
N ALA A 120 -26.34 25.70 22.72
CA ALA A 120 -27.15 24.60 23.23
C ALA A 120 -26.98 24.46 24.74
N LYS A 121 -27.96 23.85 25.40
CA LYS A 121 -27.91 23.57 26.84
C LYS A 121 -27.59 22.10 27.08
N VAL A 122 -26.43 21.83 27.66
CA VAL A 122 -25.93 20.47 27.96
C VAL A 122 -25.60 20.39 29.45
N ASN A 123 -26.12 19.38 30.16
CA ASN A 123 -25.94 19.20 31.61
C ASN A 123 -26.24 20.47 32.44
N ASN A 124 -27.29 21.19 32.06
CA ASN A 124 -27.73 22.45 32.66
C ASN A 124 -26.81 23.68 32.43
N SER A 125 -25.69 23.52 31.70
CA SER A 125 -24.80 24.60 31.27
C SER A 125 -25.08 25.05 29.83
N LEU A 126 -24.92 26.35 29.55
CA LEU A 126 -24.95 26.89 28.18
C LEU A 126 -23.60 26.61 27.50
N THR A 127 -23.65 26.11 26.28
CA THR A 127 -22.48 25.68 25.49
C THR A 127 -22.57 26.19 24.07
N VAL A 128 -21.42 26.39 23.42
CA VAL A 128 -21.34 26.69 21.98
C VAL A 128 -21.80 25.46 21.20
N ASP A 129 -22.71 25.68 20.25
CA ASP A 129 -23.25 24.64 19.36
C ASP A 129 -22.94 24.92 17.88
N GLY A 130 -22.65 26.18 17.54
CA GLY A 130 -22.23 26.57 16.20
C GLY A 130 -21.46 27.88 16.17
N ILE A 131 -20.44 27.96 15.31
CA ILE A 131 -19.66 29.17 15.06
C ILE A 131 -19.45 29.41 13.56
N ASP A 132 -19.29 30.68 13.20
CA ASP A 132 -18.71 31.11 11.92
C ASP A 132 -17.26 31.51 12.17
N PHE A 133 -16.32 30.88 11.46
CA PHE A 133 -14.89 31.18 11.51
C PHE A 133 -14.45 31.78 10.17
N TYR A 134 -14.02 33.04 10.21
CA TYR A 134 -13.67 33.80 9.01
C TYR A 134 -12.19 33.65 8.69
N VAL A 135 -11.87 32.95 7.60
CA VAL A 135 -10.51 32.62 7.15
C VAL A 135 -10.39 33.01 5.69
N THR A 136 -9.40 33.82 5.31
CA THR A 136 -9.26 34.30 3.93
C THR A 136 -8.97 33.17 2.95
N ASP A 137 -9.41 33.33 1.70
CA ASP A 137 -9.06 32.39 0.63
C ASP A 137 -7.54 32.29 0.43
N THR A 138 -6.83 33.41 0.56
CA THR A 138 -5.37 33.45 0.45
C THR A 138 -4.70 32.56 1.49
N TYR A 139 -5.17 32.58 2.74
CA TYR A 139 -4.62 31.75 3.80
C TYR A 139 -4.82 30.26 3.50
N GLY A 140 -6.01 29.90 3.00
CA GLY A 140 -6.33 28.53 2.63
C GLY A 140 -5.53 28.03 1.42
N GLU A 141 -5.34 28.87 0.40
CA GLU A 141 -4.50 28.57 -0.78
C GLU A 141 -3.04 28.31 -0.36
N GLU A 142 -2.47 29.22 0.42
CA GLU A 142 -1.08 29.11 0.87
C GLU A 142 -0.86 27.93 1.85
N LEU A 143 -1.86 27.65 2.71
CA LEU A 143 -1.84 26.45 3.56
C LEU A 143 -1.81 25.17 2.69
N TYR A 144 -2.71 25.07 1.71
CA TYR A 144 -2.74 23.94 0.77
C TYR A 144 -1.39 23.77 0.06
N ASP A 145 -0.90 24.85 -0.54
CA ASP A 145 0.32 24.83 -1.34
C ASP A 145 1.56 24.50 -0.52
N SER A 146 1.59 24.91 0.75
CA SER A 146 2.67 24.53 1.66
C SER A 146 2.71 23.04 1.98
N CYS A 147 1.57 22.34 1.87
CA CYS A 147 1.40 20.95 2.31
C CYS A 147 1.23 19.91 1.19
N LYS A 148 0.87 20.32 -0.03
CA LYS A 148 0.46 19.40 -1.12
C LYS A 148 1.52 18.40 -1.56
N GLU A 149 2.81 18.74 -1.45
CA GLU A 149 3.93 17.89 -1.83
C GLU A 149 4.56 17.14 -0.65
N VAL A 150 4.12 17.41 0.58
CA VAL A 150 4.66 16.79 1.79
C VAL A 150 4.38 15.29 1.78
N LYS A 151 5.42 14.48 2.00
CA LYS A 151 5.32 13.02 1.98
C LYS A 151 5.31 12.46 3.39
N PHE A 152 4.43 11.50 3.61
CA PHE A 152 4.50 10.63 4.77
C PHE A 152 5.43 9.46 4.47
N GLY A 153 6.69 9.57 4.92
CA GLY A 153 7.78 8.68 4.51
C GLY A 153 7.53 7.18 4.73
N THR A 154 6.81 6.80 5.78
CA THR A 154 6.50 5.39 6.09
C THR A 154 5.65 4.71 5.00
N MET A 155 4.86 5.48 4.26
CA MET A 155 3.90 4.96 3.28
C MET A 155 4.15 5.46 1.87
N ASN A 156 5.09 6.39 1.71
CA ASN A 156 5.36 7.07 0.43
C ASN A 156 4.11 7.70 -0.21
N THR A 157 3.14 8.12 0.62
CA THR A 157 1.92 8.83 0.22
C THR A 157 2.00 10.31 0.62
N ARG A 158 1.12 11.15 0.05
CA ARG A 158 1.08 12.59 0.37
C ARG A 158 0.34 12.83 1.68
N ALA A 159 0.83 13.77 2.49
CA ALA A 159 0.21 14.16 3.76
C ALA A 159 -1.25 14.63 3.58
N MET A 160 -1.53 15.31 2.46
CA MET A 160 -2.88 15.77 2.11
C MET A 160 -3.91 14.65 1.91
N GLU A 161 -3.49 13.40 1.70
CA GLU A 161 -4.44 12.28 1.70
C GLU A 161 -5.04 12.04 3.10
N PHE A 162 -4.26 12.25 4.15
CA PHE A 162 -4.70 12.07 5.53
C PHE A 162 -5.34 13.33 6.10
N ILE A 163 -4.64 14.45 5.98
CA ILE A 163 -5.06 15.69 6.64
C ILE A 163 -5.97 16.56 5.78
N GLY A 164 -6.07 16.30 4.47
CA GLY A 164 -6.87 17.07 3.52
C GLY A 164 -7.93 16.23 2.80
N ALA A 165 -8.17 14.99 3.25
CA ALA A 165 -9.07 14.02 2.61
C ALA A 165 -8.79 13.83 1.10
N GLY A 166 -7.53 13.91 0.67
CA GLY A 166 -7.14 13.75 -0.73
C GLY A 166 -7.35 15.00 -1.59
N ALA A 167 -7.44 16.18 -0.97
CA ALA A 167 -7.66 17.42 -1.70
C ALA A 167 -6.57 17.70 -2.77
N GLN A 168 -6.97 18.08 -3.97
CA GLN A 168 -6.06 18.38 -5.10
C GLN A 168 -5.82 19.87 -5.35
N ASN A 169 -6.64 20.74 -4.74
CA ASN A 169 -6.52 22.19 -4.82
C ASN A 169 -7.24 22.85 -3.64
N TYR A 170 -7.15 24.17 -3.53
CA TYR A 170 -7.91 24.94 -2.53
C TYR A 170 -9.38 25.12 -2.93
N LYS A 171 -9.64 25.61 -4.16
CA LYS A 171 -10.99 25.86 -4.69
C LYS A 171 -11.43 24.69 -5.56
N GLY A 172 -12.55 24.06 -5.22
CA GLY A 172 -13.14 22.99 -6.03
C GLY A 172 -13.36 23.45 -7.47
N GLU A 173 -13.18 22.53 -8.41
CA GLU A 173 -13.57 22.79 -9.80
C GLU A 173 -15.10 22.96 -9.85
N ASN A 174 -15.55 24.21 -9.97
CA ASN A 174 -16.94 24.51 -10.30
C ASN A 174 -17.26 23.87 -11.66
N PHE A 175 -17.94 22.73 -11.66
CA PHE A 175 -18.72 22.27 -12.81
C PHE A 175 -19.96 23.16 -13.00
N GLU A 176 -19.75 24.46 -13.23
CA GLU A 176 -20.76 25.34 -13.82
C GLU A 176 -20.72 25.14 -15.34
N ASN A 177 -21.42 24.12 -15.84
CA ASN A 177 -22.06 24.08 -17.15
C ASN A 177 -22.67 22.69 -17.37
N ASN A 178 -23.85 22.47 -16.80
CA ASN A 178 -24.97 21.81 -17.47
C ASN A 178 -26.22 21.95 -16.58
N ASN A 179 -27.29 22.49 -17.15
CA ASN A 179 -28.57 22.79 -16.50
C ASN A 179 -29.14 21.59 -15.72
N ILE A 180 -28.81 21.50 -14.43
CA ILE A 180 -29.62 20.78 -13.44
C ILE A 180 -29.87 21.77 -12.31
N GLN A 181 -31.10 22.26 -12.24
CA GLN A 181 -31.58 23.10 -11.14
C GLN A 181 -31.47 22.32 -9.83
N VAL A 182 -30.46 22.62 -9.02
CA VAL A 182 -30.40 22.18 -7.63
C VAL A 182 -31.25 23.13 -6.82
N HIS A 183 -32.49 22.73 -6.53
CA HIS A 183 -33.32 23.42 -5.55
C HIS A 183 -32.64 23.37 -4.17
N ARG A 184 -32.18 24.54 -3.70
CA ARG A 184 -31.86 24.81 -2.29
C ARG A 184 -33.11 24.59 -1.44
N SER A 185 -33.30 23.40 -0.89
CA SER A 185 -34.15 23.11 0.28
C SER A 185 -33.94 21.66 0.72
N ASN A 186 -33.58 21.46 1.99
CA ASN A 186 -33.42 20.17 2.69
C ASN A 186 -32.10 19.40 2.46
N LEU A 187 -31.01 19.92 3.04
CA LEU A 187 -29.88 19.06 3.47
C LEU A 187 -30.28 18.35 4.78
N LEU A 188 -31.24 17.42 4.68
CA LEU A 188 -31.48 16.39 5.69
C LEU A 188 -30.65 15.18 5.27
N VAL A 189 -29.44 15.05 5.81
CA VAL A 189 -28.69 13.79 5.68
C VAL A 189 -29.12 12.89 6.83
N VAL A 190 -30.06 12.01 6.49
CA VAL A 190 -30.24 10.72 7.15
C VAL A 190 -28.87 10.04 7.24
N GLY A 191 -28.45 9.67 8.45
CA GLY A 191 -27.30 8.81 8.67
C GLY A 191 -27.41 7.56 7.79
N ASN A 192 -26.27 7.10 7.25
CA ASN A 192 -26.14 6.12 6.17
C ASN A 192 -26.46 6.68 4.77
N LYS A 193 -25.45 7.35 4.18
CA LYS A 193 -25.00 7.20 2.77
C LYS A 193 -24.02 8.33 2.43
N MET A 194 -22.73 8.12 2.72
CA MET A 194 -21.70 8.47 1.75
C MET A 194 -21.50 7.23 0.87
N GLY A 195 -22.59 6.83 0.20
CA GLY A 195 -22.61 5.64 -0.65
C GLY A 195 -22.43 6.04 -2.11
N LYS A 196 -21.34 5.55 -2.71
CA LYS A 196 -21.28 5.16 -4.14
C LYS A 196 -21.49 6.23 -5.22
N THR A 197 -20.98 7.44 -5.08
CA THR A 197 -20.83 8.32 -6.27
C THR A 197 -19.47 8.97 -6.32
N SER A 198 -18.57 8.29 -7.03
CA SER A 198 -17.39 8.82 -7.74
C SER A 198 -16.29 9.45 -6.88
N SER A 199 -15.06 9.07 -7.19
CA SER A 199 -13.84 9.81 -6.86
C SER A 199 -13.94 11.23 -7.44
N PHE A 200 -14.62 12.12 -6.73
CA PHE A 200 -14.61 13.53 -7.05
C PHE A 200 -13.39 14.15 -6.37
N LEU A 201 -12.64 14.91 -7.17
CA LEU A 201 -11.50 15.69 -6.75
C LEU A 201 -11.94 16.63 -5.62
N LEU A 202 -11.61 16.27 -4.38
CA LEU A 202 -11.94 17.13 -3.24
C LEU A 202 -11.04 18.36 -3.25
N SER A 203 -11.58 19.46 -2.76
CA SER A 203 -10.88 20.73 -2.56
C SER A 203 -10.67 21.00 -1.07
N LEU A 204 -9.71 21.85 -0.72
CA LEU A 204 -9.50 22.23 0.69
C LEU A 204 -10.74 22.92 1.27
N THR A 205 -11.53 23.65 0.46
CA THR A 205 -12.81 24.21 0.91
C THR A 205 -13.83 23.15 1.31
N GLU A 206 -13.89 22.03 0.61
CA GLU A 206 -14.75 20.89 0.98
C GLU A 206 -14.20 20.19 2.22
N TRP A 207 -12.88 20.07 2.34
CA TRP A 207 -12.24 19.57 3.56
C TRP A 207 -12.55 20.45 4.79
N LEU A 208 -12.40 21.77 4.69
CA LEU A 208 -12.77 22.72 5.75
C LEU A 208 -14.25 22.57 6.13
N SER A 209 -15.12 22.41 5.12
CA SER A 209 -16.54 22.14 5.34
C SER A 209 -16.77 20.80 6.06
N PHE A 210 -15.98 19.78 5.75
CA PHE A 210 -16.05 18.47 6.39
C PHE A 210 -15.56 18.51 7.84
N ILE A 211 -14.36 19.05 8.11
CA ILE A 211 -13.82 19.14 9.48
C ILE A 211 -14.64 20.09 10.36
N GLY A 212 -15.30 21.07 9.74
CA GLY A 212 -16.21 21.98 10.40
C GLY A 212 -17.60 21.38 10.66
N ARG A 213 -17.94 20.22 10.10
CA ARG A 213 -19.20 19.55 10.41
C ARG A 213 -19.21 19.14 11.88
N GLN A 214 -20.34 19.33 12.54
CA GLN A 214 -20.58 18.72 13.84
C GLN A 214 -20.57 17.19 13.68
N ALA A 215 -19.67 16.52 14.41
CA ALA A 215 -19.55 15.08 14.38
C ALA A 215 -20.67 14.40 15.20
N ASN A 216 -21.12 13.23 14.74
CA ASN A 216 -22.04 12.41 15.53
C ASN A 216 -21.32 11.85 16.77
N LEU A 217 -22.10 11.20 17.66
CA LEU A 217 -21.54 10.54 18.83
C LEU A 217 -20.52 9.47 18.39
N ASN A 218 -19.34 9.47 19.03
CA ASN A 218 -18.23 8.55 18.77
C ASN A 218 -17.59 8.63 17.38
N GLU A 219 -17.93 9.62 16.54
CA GLU A 219 -17.23 9.88 15.28
C GLU A 219 -16.06 10.87 15.49
N PRO A 220 -14.94 10.78 14.76
CA PRO A 220 -13.91 11.82 14.73
C PRO A 220 -14.46 13.15 14.21
N GLY A 221 -13.94 14.29 14.69
CA GLY A 221 -14.31 15.63 14.22
C GLY A 221 -14.86 16.57 15.30
N SER A 222 -15.31 17.76 14.88
CA SER A 222 -15.68 18.85 15.79
C SER A 222 -16.93 18.51 16.64
N PRO A 223 -16.97 18.85 17.95
CA PRO A 223 -18.13 18.61 18.81
C PRO A 223 -19.32 19.55 18.55
N TYR A 224 -19.07 20.67 17.87
CA TYR A 224 -20.05 21.68 17.46
C TYR A 224 -19.78 22.11 16.02
N ALA A 225 -20.75 22.74 15.35
CA ALA A 225 -20.59 23.14 13.95
C ALA A 225 -19.62 24.34 13.82
N ILE A 226 -18.70 24.28 12.87
CA ILE A 226 -17.77 25.36 12.49
C ILE A 226 -17.98 25.62 11.00
N ARG A 227 -18.45 26.82 10.65
CA ARG A 227 -18.59 27.22 9.25
C ARG A 227 -17.44 28.16 8.87
N PHE A 228 -16.56 27.68 8.02
CA PHE A 228 -15.49 28.48 7.46
C PHE A 228 -16.03 29.45 6.41
N ARG A 229 -15.70 30.74 6.51
CA ARG A 229 -16.15 31.78 5.58
C ARG A 229 -14.98 32.64 5.10
N PRO A 230 -14.89 32.96 3.80
CA PRO A 230 -13.79 33.77 3.27
C PRO A 230 -13.93 35.27 3.58
N ASN A 231 -15.17 35.77 3.59
CA ASN A 231 -15.47 37.19 3.67
C ASN A 231 -16.40 37.51 4.84
N VAL A 232 -16.18 38.69 5.42
CA VAL A 232 -17.00 39.30 6.46
C VAL A 232 -17.88 40.39 5.84
N SER A 233 -19.11 40.56 6.33
CA SER A 233 -19.95 41.70 5.95
C SER A 233 -19.42 42.99 6.58
N GLU A 234 -19.20 44.05 5.80
CA GLU A 234 -18.56 45.31 6.24
C GLU A 234 -19.23 45.99 7.46
N SER A 235 -20.48 45.64 7.76
CA SER A 235 -21.28 46.21 8.85
C SER A 235 -20.99 45.67 10.26
N THR A 236 -20.19 44.61 10.43
CA THR A 236 -20.08 43.90 11.73
C THR A 236 -18.83 44.24 12.56
N GLY A 237 -17.89 45.04 12.03
CA GLY A 237 -16.62 45.35 12.70
C GLY A 237 -15.65 44.18 12.86
N MET A 238 -16.04 43.00 12.34
CA MET A 238 -15.22 41.81 12.24
C MET A 238 -14.25 41.91 11.05
N LYS A 239 -13.17 41.13 11.09
CA LYS A 239 -12.19 41.00 10.01
C LYS A 239 -11.80 39.53 9.87
N PRO A 240 -11.57 39.00 8.67
CA PRO A 240 -11.02 37.66 8.51
C PRO A 240 -9.69 37.51 9.26
N MET A 241 -9.39 36.28 9.66
CA MET A 241 -8.11 35.92 10.24
C MET A 241 -6.97 36.34 9.30
N ASN A 242 -6.02 37.10 9.84
CA ASN A 242 -4.89 37.64 9.10
C ASN A 242 -3.59 37.23 9.79
N VAL A 243 -3.19 35.97 9.57
CA VAL A 243 -1.96 35.39 10.10
C VAL A 243 -1.03 35.06 8.95
N SER A 244 0.26 35.32 9.14
CA SER A 244 1.30 35.00 8.17
C SER A 244 1.33 33.49 7.88
N VAL A 245 1.33 33.14 6.60
CA VAL A 245 1.54 31.78 6.14
C VAL A 245 2.98 31.66 5.66
N TYR A 246 3.63 30.57 6.04
CA TYR A 246 4.98 30.27 5.60
C TYR A 246 4.93 29.46 4.31
N SER A 247 5.58 29.95 3.26
CA SER A 247 5.78 29.14 2.05
C SER A 247 6.64 27.92 2.39
N CYS A 248 6.44 26.79 1.70
CA CYS A 248 7.32 25.64 1.86
C CYS A 248 8.78 25.94 1.41
N ALA A 249 8.96 26.98 0.60
CA ALA A 249 10.25 27.49 0.16
C ALA A 249 10.89 28.51 1.12
N ASP A 250 10.22 28.83 2.24
CA ASP A 250 10.74 29.75 3.23
C ASP A 250 11.98 29.16 3.92
N THR A 251 13.11 29.86 3.84
CA THR A 251 14.39 29.40 4.40
C THR A 251 14.41 29.29 5.93
N SER A 252 13.53 30.00 6.64
CA SER A 252 13.44 29.95 8.11
C SER A 252 12.75 28.69 8.62
N LEU A 253 11.84 28.12 7.82
CA LEU A 253 11.11 26.87 8.06
C LEU A 253 11.26 25.93 6.85
N GLY A 254 12.50 25.83 6.35
CA GLY A 254 12.80 25.16 5.08
C GLY A 254 12.35 23.71 5.04
N CYS A 255 11.61 23.36 3.98
CA CYS A 255 11.21 21.99 3.70
C CYS A 255 12.21 21.31 2.75
N SER A 256 12.29 19.99 2.86
CA SER A 256 13.14 19.18 1.99
C SER A 256 12.65 19.26 0.54
N CYS A 257 13.52 19.01 -0.43
CA CYS A 257 13.12 18.94 -1.84
C CYS A 257 12.12 17.82 -2.16
N GLY A 258 12.11 16.76 -1.34
CA GLY A 258 11.13 15.69 -1.46
C GLY A 258 9.71 16.14 -1.09
N ASP A 259 9.61 17.14 -0.21
CA ASP A 259 8.36 17.65 0.38
C ASP A 259 7.96 19.03 -0.17
N CYS A 260 8.89 19.73 -0.83
CA CYS A 260 8.71 21.04 -1.45
C CYS A 260 9.68 21.23 -2.63
N PRO A 261 9.26 20.92 -3.86
CA PRO A 261 10.11 21.07 -5.06
C PRO A 261 10.50 22.53 -5.36
N SER A 262 9.73 23.50 -4.85
CA SER A 262 10.03 24.94 -4.97
C SER A 262 11.04 25.43 -3.93
N SER A 263 11.53 24.56 -3.03
CA SER A 263 12.53 24.92 -2.03
C SER A 263 13.83 25.38 -2.72
N PRO A 264 14.49 26.45 -2.24
CA PRO A 264 15.67 27.03 -2.89
C PRO A 264 16.89 26.10 -2.85
N THR A 265 16.88 25.06 -2.03
CA THR A 265 17.91 24.01 -1.99
C THR A 265 17.79 23.00 -3.14
N CYS A 266 16.71 23.05 -3.92
CA CYS A 266 16.45 22.07 -4.97
C CYS A 266 17.19 22.43 -6.24
N THR A 267 18.05 21.53 -6.68
CA THR A 267 18.69 21.60 -7.99
C THR A 267 17.88 20.75 -8.96
N ALA A 268 17.42 21.32 -10.06
CA ALA A 268 16.77 20.54 -11.11
C ALA A 268 17.77 19.46 -11.60
N PRO A 269 17.38 18.18 -11.68
CA PRO A 269 18.24 17.15 -12.24
C PRO A 269 18.64 17.54 -13.67
N ALA A 270 19.92 17.38 -14.03
CA ALA A 270 20.32 17.47 -15.42
C ALA A 270 19.52 16.45 -16.23
N PRO A 271 18.99 16.80 -17.42
CA PRO A 271 18.26 15.85 -18.25
C PRO A 271 19.13 14.62 -18.50
N PRO A 272 18.54 13.40 -18.47
CA PRO A 272 19.30 12.18 -18.67
C PRO A 272 20.01 12.25 -20.01
N THR A 273 21.34 12.05 -19.99
CA THR A 273 22.11 11.90 -21.22
C THR A 273 21.49 10.77 -22.03
N PRO A 274 21.23 10.95 -23.34
CA PRO A 274 20.72 9.88 -24.18
C PRO A 274 21.57 8.62 -23.98
N HIS A 275 20.93 7.48 -23.71
CA HIS A 275 21.62 6.21 -23.64
C HIS A 275 22.23 5.93 -25.02
N ASP A 276 23.55 6.10 -25.14
CA ASP A 276 24.29 5.56 -26.26
C ASP A 276 24.09 4.06 -26.26
N LYS A 277 23.34 3.55 -27.23
CA LYS A 277 23.22 2.13 -27.49
C LYS A 277 24.59 1.63 -27.92
N GLY A 278 25.41 1.20 -26.96
CA GLY A 278 26.64 0.49 -27.23
C GLY A 278 26.31 -0.80 -27.99
N SER A 279 26.56 -0.81 -29.30
CA SER A 279 26.47 -2.04 -30.08
C SER A 279 27.72 -2.87 -29.80
N CYS A 280 27.53 -4.00 -29.13
CA CYS A 280 28.60 -4.97 -28.97
C CYS A 280 28.81 -5.69 -30.32
N SER A 281 29.92 -5.39 -31.00
CA SER A 281 30.32 -6.09 -32.22
C SER A 281 31.39 -7.13 -31.90
N ILE A 282 30.98 -8.39 -31.88
CA ILE A 282 31.89 -9.52 -31.71
C ILE A 282 32.45 -9.90 -33.09
N LYS A 283 33.77 -9.83 -33.27
CA LYS A 283 34.46 -10.45 -34.41
C LYS A 283 34.78 -11.90 -34.07
N ILE A 284 34.06 -12.83 -34.70
CA ILE A 284 34.36 -14.26 -34.60
C ILE A 284 35.48 -14.58 -35.60
N GLY A 285 36.67 -14.90 -35.09
CA GLY A 285 37.76 -15.49 -35.87
C GLY A 285 37.60 -17.00 -35.97
N SER A 286 37.89 -17.57 -37.14
CA SER A 286 37.85 -19.02 -37.36
C SER A 286 39.21 -19.65 -37.05
N PHE A 287 39.26 -20.54 -36.07
CA PHE A 287 40.42 -21.40 -35.82
C PHE A 287 40.23 -22.74 -36.54
N LYS A 288 41.14 -23.07 -37.45
CA LYS A 288 41.26 -24.41 -38.04
C LYS A 288 42.00 -25.32 -37.05
N MET A 289 41.34 -26.39 -36.61
CA MET A 289 41.99 -27.53 -35.96
C MET A 289 42.62 -28.43 -37.03
N PRO A 290 43.82 -29.01 -36.81
CA PRO A 290 44.35 -30.05 -37.65
C PRO A 290 43.61 -31.37 -37.42
N GLU A 291 43.35 -32.05 -38.52
CA GLU A 291 42.90 -33.43 -38.60
C GLU A 291 44.10 -34.37 -38.32
N GLU A 292 43.90 -35.43 -37.53
CA GLU A 292 44.12 -36.83 -37.96
C GLU A 292 43.95 -37.84 -36.81
N ASN A 293 43.53 -39.03 -37.22
CA ASN A 293 43.09 -40.21 -36.49
C ASN A 293 44.16 -40.93 -35.64
N SER A 294 43.71 -41.47 -34.50
CA SER A 294 43.98 -42.83 -33.97
C SER A 294 43.66 -42.80 -32.45
N GLU A 295 42.76 -43.62 -31.92
CA GLU A 295 43.13 -44.88 -31.26
C GLU A 295 41.87 -45.47 -30.58
N LEU A 296 41.12 -46.35 -31.27
CA LEU A 296 39.90 -46.96 -30.74
C LEU A 296 40.13 -47.89 -29.54
N LYS A 297 41.38 -48.20 -29.16
CA LYS A 297 41.71 -48.99 -27.95
C LYS A 297 41.85 -48.16 -26.67
N LYS A 298 41.99 -46.83 -26.76
CA LYS A 298 41.97 -45.94 -25.58
C LYS A 298 40.55 -45.65 -25.09
N VAL A 299 39.55 -45.80 -25.95
CA VAL A 299 38.14 -45.47 -25.69
C VAL A 299 37.50 -46.34 -24.60
N SER A 300 37.90 -47.61 -24.48
CA SER A 300 37.37 -48.54 -23.47
C SER A 300 37.91 -48.28 -22.05
N GLN A 301 39.17 -47.86 -21.90
CA GLN A 301 39.71 -47.46 -20.59
C GLN A 301 39.29 -46.02 -20.22
N LEU A 302 39.16 -45.12 -21.20
CA LEU A 302 38.58 -43.80 -20.99
C LEU A 302 37.13 -43.86 -20.49
N SER A 303 36.31 -44.78 -21.01
CA SER A 303 34.89 -44.87 -20.61
C SER A 303 34.71 -45.37 -19.17
N VAL A 304 35.62 -46.19 -18.64
CA VAL A 304 35.65 -46.56 -17.22
C VAL A 304 36.10 -45.37 -16.36
N VAL A 305 37.19 -44.69 -16.74
CA VAL A 305 37.67 -43.47 -16.04
C VAL A 305 36.62 -42.35 -16.08
N GLN A 306 35.90 -42.19 -17.19
CA GLN A 306 34.83 -41.21 -17.37
C GLN A 306 33.56 -41.59 -16.60
N GLY A 307 33.29 -42.90 -16.42
CA GLY A 307 32.28 -43.41 -15.50
C GLY A 307 32.63 -43.14 -14.03
N TYR A 308 33.90 -43.25 -13.64
CA TYR A 308 34.39 -42.87 -12.31
C TYR A 308 34.41 -41.35 -12.08
N ILE A 309 34.60 -40.53 -13.10
CA ILE A 309 34.49 -39.06 -13.00
C ILE A 309 33.01 -38.63 -12.88
N SER A 310 32.10 -39.36 -13.53
CA SER A 310 30.65 -39.12 -13.42
C SER A 310 30.11 -39.27 -11.98
N SER A 311 30.73 -40.11 -11.13
CA SER A 311 30.31 -40.26 -9.73
C SER A 311 30.62 -39.04 -8.85
N PHE A 312 31.51 -38.14 -9.31
CA PHE A 312 31.80 -36.86 -8.67
C PHE A 312 31.04 -35.68 -9.30
N TYR A 313 30.15 -35.94 -10.26
CA TYR A 313 29.37 -34.92 -10.93
C TYR A 313 28.33 -34.30 -9.97
N ARG A 314 28.51 -33.02 -9.65
CA ARG A 314 27.53 -32.21 -8.90
C ARG A 314 26.82 -31.28 -9.86
N VAL A 315 25.50 -31.37 -9.90
CA VAL A 315 24.66 -30.46 -10.68
C VAL A 315 24.35 -29.24 -9.82
N GLU A 316 24.80 -28.07 -10.25
CA GLU A 316 24.33 -26.81 -9.68
C GLU A 316 22.98 -26.46 -10.30
N THR A 317 21.96 -26.28 -9.46
CA THR A 317 20.58 -25.98 -9.87
C THR A 317 20.13 -24.59 -9.43
N ARG A 318 20.94 -23.89 -8.64
CA ARG A 318 20.63 -22.55 -8.13
C ARG A 318 20.84 -21.49 -9.20
N PRO A 319 19.78 -20.76 -9.62
CA PRO A 319 19.88 -19.76 -10.67
C PRO A 319 20.94 -18.70 -10.39
N GLU A 320 21.03 -18.19 -9.15
CA GLU A 320 21.96 -17.13 -8.79
C GLU A 320 23.43 -17.54 -9.01
N LYS A 321 23.78 -18.81 -8.80
CA LYS A 321 25.14 -19.31 -9.03
C LYS A 321 25.43 -19.65 -10.49
N LEU A 322 24.37 -19.85 -11.29
CA LEU A 322 24.48 -20.13 -12.73
C LEU A 322 24.55 -18.85 -13.56
N TRP A 323 23.81 -17.81 -13.14
CA TRP A 323 23.62 -16.58 -13.91
C TRP A 323 24.47 -15.40 -13.43
N VAL A 324 24.98 -15.43 -12.19
CA VAL A 324 25.77 -14.35 -11.61
C VAL A 324 27.21 -14.82 -11.39
N GLY A 325 28.17 -14.10 -11.97
CA GLY A 325 29.59 -14.37 -11.76
C GLY A 325 29.99 -14.17 -10.30
N PRO A 326 30.77 -15.07 -9.68
CA PRO A 326 31.04 -15.04 -8.24
C PRO A 326 31.86 -13.83 -7.76
N GLY A 327 32.54 -13.11 -8.66
CA GLY A 327 33.25 -11.86 -8.37
C GLY A 327 32.66 -10.63 -9.06
N SER A 328 31.37 -10.69 -9.38
CA SER A 328 30.64 -9.53 -9.90
C SER A 328 30.24 -8.60 -8.75
N GLU A 329 30.13 -7.31 -9.03
CA GLU A 329 29.68 -6.29 -8.06
C GLU A 329 28.33 -6.69 -7.43
N ALA A 330 27.37 -7.16 -8.23
CA ALA A 330 26.08 -7.64 -7.73
C ALA A 330 26.20 -8.82 -6.74
N ALA A 331 27.19 -9.69 -6.90
CA ALA A 331 27.45 -10.77 -5.95
C ALA A 331 28.06 -10.25 -4.65
N GLU A 332 28.95 -9.26 -4.72
CA GLU A 332 29.55 -8.60 -3.55
C GLU A 332 28.51 -7.79 -2.77
N GLU A 333 27.68 -7.01 -3.44
CA GLU A 333 26.57 -6.25 -2.84
C GLU A 333 25.58 -7.18 -2.15
N LYS A 334 25.20 -8.29 -2.81
CA LYS A 334 24.33 -9.30 -2.21
C LYS A 334 24.98 -9.92 -0.96
N GLN A 335 26.26 -10.27 -1.03
CA GLN A 335 26.98 -10.83 0.12
C GLN A 335 27.05 -9.84 1.28
N PHE A 336 27.28 -8.56 1.00
CA PHE A 336 27.26 -7.49 1.99
C PHE A 336 25.87 -7.38 2.64
N PHE A 337 24.80 -7.32 1.83
CA PHE A 337 23.42 -7.23 2.32
C PHE A 337 23.04 -8.43 3.20
N ASP A 338 23.27 -9.65 2.72
CA ASP A 338 22.90 -10.89 3.41
C ASP A 338 23.67 -11.04 4.74
N SER A 339 24.88 -10.50 4.85
CA SER A 339 25.72 -10.60 6.06
C SER A 339 25.47 -9.52 7.11
N HIS A 340 25.00 -8.34 6.72
CA HIS A 340 24.81 -7.20 7.64
C HIS A 340 23.36 -7.00 8.07
N LEU A 341 22.38 -7.37 7.24
CA LEU A 341 20.97 -7.18 7.53
C LEU A 341 20.30 -8.52 7.79
N ALA A 342 20.11 -9.29 6.74
CA ALA A 342 19.63 -10.66 6.69
C ALA A 342 19.42 -10.99 5.20
N PRO A 343 19.45 -12.26 4.80
CA PRO A 343 19.01 -12.64 3.47
C PRO A 343 17.56 -12.21 3.23
N PHE A 344 17.28 -11.72 2.02
CA PHE A 344 15.92 -11.35 1.62
C PHE A 344 14.97 -12.54 1.76
N TYR A 345 13.77 -12.30 2.28
CA TYR A 345 12.79 -13.33 2.59
C TYR A 345 12.24 -14.03 1.34
N ARG A 346 11.68 -15.22 1.55
CA ARG A 346 11.03 -16.05 0.53
C ARG A 346 9.56 -15.63 0.43
N ILE A 347 9.02 -15.62 -0.79
CA ILE A 347 7.69 -15.10 -1.07
C ILE A 347 6.82 -16.18 -1.71
N GLU A 348 5.81 -16.61 -0.98
CA GLU A 348 4.73 -17.43 -1.52
C GLU A 348 3.50 -16.53 -1.76
N GLN A 349 3.13 -16.33 -3.02
CA GLN A 349 2.02 -15.46 -3.39
C GLN A 349 0.88 -16.24 -4.04
N LEU A 350 -0.35 -15.94 -3.60
CA LEU A 350 -1.59 -16.44 -4.17
C LEU A 350 -2.42 -15.25 -4.67
N ILE A 351 -2.79 -15.28 -5.95
CA ILE A 351 -3.66 -14.28 -6.56
C ILE A 351 -4.99 -14.94 -6.87
N LEU A 352 -6.07 -14.47 -6.24
CA LEU A 352 -7.43 -14.89 -6.53
C LEU A 352 -8.11 -13.76 -7.27
N ALA A 353 -8.51 -13.98 -8.52
CA ALA A 353 -9.11 -12.96 -9.36
C ALA A 353 -10.49 -13.40 -9.85
N THR A 354 -11.40 -12.44 -9.99
CA THR A 354 -12.68 -12.67 -10.67
C THR A 354 -12.45 -12.77 -12.17
N THR A 355 -13.18 -13.68 -12.81
CA THR A 355 -13.15 -13.82 -14.27
C THR A 355 -14.39 -13.15 -14.88
N PRO A 356 -14.22 -12.38 -15.97
CA PRO A 356 -15.36 -11.79 -16.64
C PRO A 356 -16.16 -12.88 -17.37
N THR A 357 -17.50 -12.73 -17.39
CA THR A 357 -18.41 -13.68 -18.05
C THR A 357 -18.34 -13.62 -19.58
N SER A 358 -17.79 -12.54 -20.15
CA SER A 358 -17.56 -12.34 -21.58
C SER A 358 -16.27 -11.54 -21.81
N LYS A 359 -15.62 -11.74 -22.98
CA LYS A 359 -14.35 -11.09 -23.36
C LYS A 359 -14.41 -9.55 -23.40
N HIS A 360 -15.60 -8.96 -23.43
CA HIS A 360 -15.81 -7.50 -23.51
C HIS A 360 -16.25 -6.85 -22.18
N GLN A 361 -16.37 -7.61 -21.08
CA GLN A 361 -16.78 -7.06 -19.79
C GLN A 361 -15.59 -6.91 -18.84
N LYS A 362 -15.59 -5.82 -18.05
CA LYS A 362 -14.64 -5.64 -16.95
C LYS A 362 -14.88 -6.77 -15.92
N PRO A 363 -13.83 -7.38 -15.36
CA PRO A 363 -13.97 -8.32 -14.26
C PRO A 363 -14.80 -7.70 -13.11
N PRO A 364 -15.73 -8.45 -12.50
CA PRO A 364 -16.54 -7.92 -11.41
C PRO A 364 -15.67 -7.64 -10.16
N ASN A 365 -16.16 -6.75 -9.30
CA ASN A 365 -15.53 -6.48 -8.01
C ASN A 365 -15.39 -7.78 -7.19
N ILE A 366 -14.20 -8.04 -6.66
CA ILE A 366 -13.91 -9.19 -5.80
C ILE A 366 -14.22 -8.95 -4.32
N VAL A 367 -14.23 -7.70 -3.86
CA VAL A 367 -14.48 -7.28 -2.48
C VAL A 367 -15.99 -7.38 -2.18
N THR A 368 -16.45 -8.61 -1.96
CA THR A 368 -17.83 -8.94 -1.59
C THR A 368 -17.83 -9.88 -0.38
N GLU A 369 -18.95 -9.92 0.34
CA GLU A 369 -19.16 -10.78 1.50
C GLU A 369 -18.79 -12.24 1.19
N ASP A 370 -19.40 -12.83 0.16
CA ASP A 370 -19.18 -14.23 -0.22
C ASP A 370 -17.71 -14.53 -0.55
N ASN A 371 -17.04 -13.60 -1.24
CA ASN A 371 -15.65 -13.77 -1.64
C ASN A 371 -14.68 -13.62 -0.46
N ILE A 372 -14.96 -12.72 0.48
CA ILE A 372 -14.17 -12.58 1.72
C ILE A 372 -14.35 -13.82 2.60
N GLN A 373 -15.58 -14.33 2.75
CA GLN A 373 -15.85 -15.58 3.46
C GLN A 373 -15.15 -16.78 2.81
N LEU A 374 -15.12 -16.83 1.47
CA LEU A 374 -14.34 -17.82 0.73
C LEU A 374 -12.84 -17.68 1.00
N LEU A 375 -12.33 -16.44 1.06
CA LEU A 375 -10.94 -16.15 1.34
C LEU A 375 -10.54 -16.62 2.75
N PHE A 376 -11.38 -16.42 3.76
CA PHE A 376 -11.18 -16.98 5.11
C PHE A 376 -11.05 -18.52 5.06
N LYS A 377 -11.93 -19.20 4.32
CA LYS A 377 -11.86 -20.67 4.16
C LYS A 377 -10.58 -21.13 3.47
N ILE A 378 -10.10 -20.39 2.49
CA ILE A 378 -8.84 -20.70 1.78
C ILE A 378 -7.64 -20.53 2.72
N GLN A 379 -7.54 -19.40 3.41
CA GLN A 379 -6.40 -19.13 4.29
C GLN A 379 -6.39 -20.05 5.51
N LYS A 380 -7.56 -20.41 6.05
CA LYS A 380 -7.67 -21.42 7.11
C LYS A 380 -7.02 -22.76 6.71
N LYS A 381 -7.19 -23.20 5.45
CA LYS A 381 -6.52 -24.43 4.96
C LYS A 381 -5.00 -24.29 4.89
N VAL A 382 -4.49 -23.08 4.62
CA VAL A 382 -3.05 -22.78 4.63
C VAL A 382 -2.53 -22.77 6.06
N ASP A 383 -3.28 -22.17 6.99
CA ASP A 383 -2.91 -22.07 8.41
C ASP A 383 -2.94 -23.43 9.11
N GLU A 384 -3.81 -24.35 8.68
CA GLU A 384 -3.90 -25.73 9.16
C GLU A 384 -2.85 -26.66 8.52
N LEU A 385 -2.14 -26.22 7.48
CA LEU A 385 -1.16 -27.04 6.78
C LEU A 385 0.01 -27.39 7.72
N ARG A 386 0.28 -28.69 7.84
CA ARG A 386 1.39 -29.24 8.64
C ARG A 386 2.14 -30.26 7.79
N THR A 387 3.47 -30.18 7.78
CA THR A 387 4.33 -31.12 7.04
C THR A 387 5.41 -31.70 7.95
N ASN A 388 5.80 -32.96 7.74
CA ASN A 388 6.89 -33.57 8.51
C ASN A 388 8.22 -33.33 7.78
N TYR A 389 9.17 -32.71 8.48
CA TYR A 389 10.53 -32.55 8.02
C TYR A 389 11.51 -32.94 9.13
N SER A 390 12.35 -33.94 8.87
CA SER A 390 13.34 -34.47 9.83
C SER A 390 12.75 -34.85 11.19
N GLY A 391 11.54 -35.43 11.21
CA GLY A 391 10.85 -35.86 12.43
C GLY A 391 10.12 -34.75 13.19
N SER A 392 10.18 -33.50 12.70
CA SER A 392 9.45 -32.37 13.26
C SER A 392 8.28 -31.99 12.37
N MET A 393 7.12 -31.72 12.97
CA MET A 393 6.00 -31.13 12.26
C MET A 393 6.25 -29.63 12.09
N VAL A 394 6.22 -29.16 10.84
CA VAL A 394 6.46 -27.77 10.44
C VAL A 394 5.14 -27.16 9.97
N SER A 395 4.85 -25.98 10.49
CA SER A 395 3.71 -25.12 10.15
C SER A 395 4.17 -23.79 9.55
N LEU A 396 3.24 -23.02 8.99
CA LEU A 396 3.53 -21.66 8.52
C LEU A 396 4.07 -20.78 9.67
N THR A 397 3.47 -20.88 10.86
CA THR A 397 3.89 -20.13 12.04
C THR A 397 5.30 -20.46 12.50
N ASP A 398 5.89 -21.60 12.11
CA ASP A 398 7.27 -21.93 12.46
C ASP A 398 8.31 -21.26 11.55
N ILE A 399 7.91 -20.87 10.33
CA ILE A 399 8.83 -20.44 9.27
C ILE A 399 8.56 -19.01 8.77
N CYS A 400 7.37 -18.46 9.02
CA CYS A 400 6.98 -17.14 8.54
C CYS A 400 7.80 -16.01 9.20
N MET A 401 7.93 -14.90 8.48
CA MET A 401 8.48 -13.66 9.00
C MET A 401 7.54 -13.03 10.03
N LYS A 402 8.11 -12.57 11.15
CA LYS A 402 7.39 -11.91 12.25
C LYS A 402 8.10 -10.60 12.62
N PRO A 403 7.71 -9.46 12.03
CA PRO A 403 8.38 -8.19 12.27
C PRO A 403 8.09 -7.64 13.67
N LEU A 404 6.88 -7.87 14.18
CA LEU A 404 6.41 -7.37 15.46
C LEU A 404 5.57 -8.44 16.17
N GLY A 405 5.98 -8.86 17.36
CA GLY A 405 5.25 -9.84 18.16
C GLY A 405 5.40 -11.28 17.65
N VAL A 406 4.30 -12.04 17.71
CA VAL A 406 4.28 -13.49 17.44
C VAL A 406 3.53 -13.87 16.16
N ASP A 407 2.87 -12.90 15.54
CA ASP A 407 2.03 -13.12 14.35
C ASP A 407 2.84 -13.02 13.06
N CYS A 408 2.48 -13.85 12.08
CA CYS A 408 3.09 -13.83 10.75
C CYS A 408 2.73 -12.53 10.00
N ALA A 409 3.69 -12.00 9.24
CA ALA A 409 3.53 -10.87 8.33
C ALA A 409 2.74 -11.22 7.06
N THR A 410 1.70 -12.05 7.16
CA THR A 410 0.84 -12.41 6.03
C THR A 410 0.17 -11.15 5.50
N GLN A 411 0.37 -10.82 4.23
CA GLN A 411 -0.28 -9.69 3.59
C GLN A 411 -1.56 -10.18 2.92
N SER A 412 -2.70 -9.70 3.41
CA SER A 412 -4.02 -10.04 2.88
C SER A 412 -5.04 -9.00 3.36
N VAL A 413 -6.13 -8.82 2.62
CA VAL A 413 -7.28 -7.99 3.06
C VAL A 413 -7.87 -8.46 4.40
N LEU A 414 -7.71 -9.75 4.74
CA LEU A 414 -8.18 -10.31 6.01
C LEU A 414 -7.44 -9.75 7.23
N GLN A 415 -6.27 -9.13 7.05
CA GLN A 415 -5.54 -8.51 8.15
C GLN A 415 -6.25 -7.29 8.74
N TYR A 416 -7.14 -6.63 8.01
CA TYR A 416 -8.01 -5.59 8.56
C TYR A 416 -8.94 -6.13 9.67
N PHE A 417 -9.15 -7.44 9.67
CA PHE A 417 -9.90 -8.20 10.67
C PHE A 417 -9.00 -9.09 11.51
N LYS A 418 -7.69 -8.80 11.55
CA LYS A 418 -6.67 -9.56 12.29
C LYS A 418 -6.67 -11.06 11.97
N MET A 419 -7.01 -11.43 10.74
CA MET A 419 -7.15 -12.83 10.28
C MET A 419 -8.20 -13.64 11.05
N ASP A 420 -9.16 -12.98 11.69
CA ASP A 420 -10.16 -13.59 12.56
C ASP A 420 -11.57 -13.42 11.96
N PRO A 421 -12.28 -14.52 11.64
CA PRO A 421 -13.65 -14.46 11.14
C PRO A 421 -14.64 -13.81 12.11
N GLU A 422 -14.44 -13.94 13.43
CA GLU A 422 -15.37 -13.35 14.40
C GLU A 422 -15.31 -11.81 14.36
N LYS A 423 -14.09 -11.26 14.19
CA LYS A 423 -13.88 -9.82 14.05
C LYS A 423 -14.41 -9.24 12.74
N TYR A 424 -14.57 -10.09 11.72
CA TYR A 424 -15.17 -9.65 10.46
C TYR A 424 -16.61 -9.19 10.68
N ASP A 425 -17.40 -10.00 11.39
CA ASP A 425 -18.79 -9.67 11.72
C ASP A 425 -18.86 -8.48 12.69
N ASP A 426 -18.01 -8.46 13.71
CA ASP A 426 -17.98 -7.40 14.73
C ASP A 426 -17.64 -6.00 14.16
N TYR A 427 -16.74 -5.95 13.17
CA TYR A 427 -16.28 -4.68 12.61
C TYR A 427 -17.19 -4.14 11.49
N GLY A 428 -18.20 -4.90 11.06
CA GLY A 428 -19.13 -4.49 10.00
C GLY A 428 -18.73 -4.95 8.59
N GLY A 429 -17.91 -6.01 8.50
CA GLY A 429 -17.62 -6.74 7.27
C GLY A 429 -17.03 -5.89 6.13
N VAL A 430 -17.63 -5.98 4.95
CA VAL A 430 -17.16 -5.29 3.73
C VAL A 430 -17.05 -3.77 3.91
N ASP A 431 -17.93 -3.15 4.68
CA ASP A 431 -17.91 -1.70 4.90
C ASP A 431 -16.67 -1.28 5.70
N HIS A 432 -16.23 -2.11 6.66
CA HIS A 432 -14.96 -1.89 7.37
C HIS A 432 -13.75 -2.10 6.47
N ALA A 433 -13.77 -3.11 5.59
CA ALA A 433 -12.71 -3.26 4.60
C ALA A 433 -12.58 -2.02 3.71
N ALA A 434 -13.70 -1.49 3.22
CA ALA A 434 -13.74 -0.27 2.42
C ALA A 434 -13.26 0.97 3.21
N TYR A 435 -13.61 1.08 4.49
CA TYR A 435 -13.09 2.10 5.40
C TYR A 435 -11.56 1.97 5.55
N CYS A 436 -11.06 0.77 5.79
CA CYS A 436 -9.63 0.52 5.91
C CYS A 436 -8.87 0.78 4.62
N PHE A 437 -9.46 0.62 3.43
CA PHE A 437 -8.77 1.01 2.20
C PHE A 437 -8.38 2.50 2.16
N GLN A 438 -9.12 3.35 2.87
CA GLN A 438 -8.85 4.79 2.96
C GLN A 438 -8.08 5.15 4.24
N HIS A 439 -8.12 4.31 5.27
CA HIS A 439 -7.61 4.60 6.61
C HIS A 439 -6.64 3.54 7.17
N TYR A 440 -6.03 2.72 6.29
CA TYR A 440 -5.21 1.56 6.66
C TYR A 440 -4.02 1.86 7.59
N SER A 441 -3.58 3.11 7.64
CA SER A 441 -2.51 3.58 8.53
C SER A 441 -2.96 4.54 9.63
N SER A 442 -4.12 5.19 9.47
CA SER A 442 -4.61 6.21 10.40
C SER A 442 -5.57 5.65 11.45
N ALA A 443 -6.24 4.53 11.16
CA ALA A 443 -7.18 3.89 12.06
C ALA A 443 -6.55 2.66 12.75
N GLU A 444 -6.53 2.67 14.08
CA GLU A 444 -6.01 1.54 14.88
C GLU A 444 -6.75 0.23 14.59
N THR A 445 -8.05 0.32 14.31
CA THR A 445 -8.89 -0.84 13.95
C THR A 445 -8.43 -1.50 12.65
N CYS A 446 -7.75 -0.77 11.76
CA CYS A 446 -7.24 -1.25 10.48
C CYS A 446 -5.81 -1.82 10.52
N LEU A 447 -5.12 -1.76 11.66
CA LEU A 447 -3.79 -2.39 11.78
C LEU A 447 -3.88 -3.90 11.59
N SER A 448 -2.81 -4.56 11.14
CA SER A 448 -2.77 -6.02 11.03
C SER A 448 -2.75 -6.72 12.40
N ALA A 449 -2.86 -8.05 12.42
CA ALA A 449 -2.58 -8.86 13.61
C ALA A 449 -1.19 -8.58 14.18
N PHE A 450 -0.20 -8.43 13.29
CA PHE A 450 1.18 -8.07 13.62
C PHE A 450 1.39 -6.56 13.83
N LYS A 451 0.32 -5.78 14.09
CA LYS A 451 0.36 -4.38 14.52
C LYS A 451 1.01 -3.41 13.53
N ALA A 452 0.97 -3.70 12.24
CA ALA A 452 1.46 -2.81 11.20
C ALA A 452 0.34 -2.47 10.19
N PRO A 453 0.41 -1.32 9.52
CA PRO A 453 -0.51 -1.01 8.44
C PRO A 453 -0.34 -1.98 7.27
N ILE A 454 -1.45 -2.32 6.61
CA ILE A 454 -1.45 -3.08 5.36
C ILE A 454 -1.85 -2.13 4.25
N ASP A 455 -0.93 -1.84 3.33
CA ASP A 455 -1.26 -1.05 2.16
C ASP A 455 -2.20 -1.84 1.24
N PRO A 456 -3.40 -1.30 0.88
CA PRO A 456 -4.34 -1.96 0.00
C PRO A 456 -3.72 -2.38 -1.35
N SER A 457 -2.73 -1.65 -1.86
CA SER A 457 -2.03 -1.99 -3.10
C SER A 457 -1.18 -3.27 -3.01
N THR A 458 -0.84 -3.71 -1.79
CA THR A 458 -0.12 -4.98 -1.55
C THR A 458 -1.06 -6.17 -1.38
N ALA A 459 -2.36 -5.92 -1.11
CA ALA A 459 -3.37 -6.94 -0.82
C ALA A 459 -4.48 -7.05 -1.88
N LEU A 460 -4.55 -6.10 -2.81
CA LEU A 460 -5.56 -6.04 -3.88
C LEU A 460 -4.90 -5.84 -5.24
N GLY A 461 -5.62 -6.18 -6.30
CA GLY A 461 -5.19 -5.98 -7.69
C GLY A 461 -6.36 -5.71 -8.64
N GLY A 462 -6.05 -5.19 -9.82
CA GLY A 462 -7.03 -4.93 -10.88
C GLY A 462 -7.91 -3.69 -10.68
N PHE A 463 -7.42 -2.70 -9.92
CA PHE A 463 -8.06 -1.40 -9.72
C PHE A 463 -7.31 -0.29 -10.48
N SER A 464 -7.87 0.92 -10.52
CA SER A 464 -7.25 2.11 -11.12
C SER A 464 -7.08 3.21 -10.07
N GLY A 465 -5.91 3.83 -10.03
CA GLY A 465 -5.59 4.87 -9.04
C GLY A 465 -5.71 4.33 -7.61
N SER A 466 -6.45 5.03 -6.75
CA SER A 466 -6.73 4.67 -5.35
C SER A 466 -8.12 4.04 -5.14
N ASN A 467 -8.80 3.60 -6.21
CA ASN A 467 -10.14 3.03 -6.11
C ASN A 467 -10.12 1.53 -5.79
N TYR A 468 -9.66 1.18 -4.60
CA TYR A 468 -9.49 -0.20 -4.13
C TYR A 468 -10.80 -0.98 -4.03
N SER A 469 -11.93 -0.29 -3.83
CA SER A 469 -13.27 -0.90 -3.78
C SER A 469 -13.71 -1.49 -5.13
N GLU A 470 -13.04 -1.17 -6.23
CA GLU A 470 -13.27 -1.77 -7.55
C GLU A 470 -12.28 -2.89 -7.90
N ALA A 471 -11.44 -3.31 -6.96
CA ALA A 471 -10.46 -4.35 -7.19
C ALA A 471 -11.11 -5.63 -7.73
N SER A 472 -10.44 -6.28 -8.68
CA SER A 472 -10.89 -7.54 -9.26
C SER A 472 -10.08 -8.73 -8.77
N ALA A 473 -9.07 -8.51 -7.94
CA ALA A 473 -8.23 -9.57 -7.39
C ALA A 473 -7.83 -9.33 -5.93
N PHE A 474 -7.80 -10.39 -5.15
CA PHE A 474 -7.10 -10.47 -3.88
C PHE A 474 -5.68 -10.95 -4.14
N VAL A 475 -4.71 -10.26 -3.54
CA VAL A 475 -3.31 -10.66 -3.50
C VAL A 475 -3.01 -11.08 -2.07
N ILE A 476 -2.59 -12.33 -1.91
CA ILE A 476 -2.22 -12.91 -0.62
C ILE A 476 -0.74 -13.25 -0.69
N THR A 477 0.05 -12.68 0.21
CA THR A 477 1.50 -12.92 0.25
C THR A 477 1.87 -13.48 1.62
N TYR A 478 2.60 -14.59 1.62
CA TYR A 478 3.18 -15.21 2.81
C TYR A 478 4.70 -15.01 2.79
N PRO A 479 5.24 -14.07 3.56
CA PRO A 479 6.69 -13.91 3.70
C PRO A 479 7.26 -15.00 4.62
N VAL A 480 8.18 -15.80 4.12
CA VAL A 480 8.87 -16.86 4.85
C VAL A 480 10.33 -16.48 5.07
N ASN A 481 10.85 -16.73 6.27
CA ASN A 481 12.24 -16.41 6.58
C ASN A 481 13.19 -17.19 5.66
N ASN A 482 14.21 -16.51 5.19
CA ASN A 482 15.27 -17.11 4.38
C ASN A 482 16.54 -17.23 5.22
N GLU A 483 17.38 -18.19 4.87
CA GLU A 483 18.69 -18.40 5.49
C GLU A 483 19.77 -18.49 4.42
N VAL A 484 20.97 -17.99 4.75
CA VAL A 484 22.13 -18.16 3.87
C VAL A 484 22.58 -19.62 3.95
N ASP A 485 22.45 -20.31 2.83
CA ASP A 485 22.71 -21.74 2.73
C ASP A 485 24.21 -22.07 2.84
N LYS A 486 24.69 -22.34 4.07
CA LYS A 486 26.08 -22.71 4.36
C LYS A 486 26.28 -24.22 4.31
N THR A 487 25.26 -24.98 4.72
CA THR A 487 25.35 -26.44 4.91
C THR A 487 24.43 -27.25 4.01
N GLY A 488 23.54 -26.61 3.24
CA GLY A 488 22.60 -27.26 2.32
C GLY A 488 21.23 -27.53 2.94
N ASN A 489 21.02 -27.19 4.21
CA ASN A 489 19.87 -27.65 4.99
C ASN A 489 19.15 -26.55 5.78
N GLU A 490 19.69 -25.33 5.84
CA GLU A 490 19.12 -24.25 6.66
C GLU A 490 17.67 -23.93 6.23
N ASN A 491 17.39 -23.95 4.92
CA ASN A 491 16.05 -23.69 4.38
C ASN A 491 15.17 -24.95 4.23
N GLY A 492 15.61 -26.12 4.72
CA GLY A 492 14.94 -27.39 4.46
C GLY A 492 13.49 -27.45 4.96
N LYS A 493 13.21 -26.83 6.11
CA LYS A 493 11.85 -26.70 6.67
C LYS A 493 10.93 -25.86 5.77
N ALA A 494 11.43 -24.71 5.31
CA ALA A 494 10.70 -23.81 4.42
C ALA A 494 10.37 -24.51 3.09
N VAL A 495 11.36 -25.13 2.45
CA VAL A 495 11.18 -25.87 1.20
C VAL A 495 10.18 -27.03 1.34
N ALA A 496 10.20 -27.75 2.47
CA ALA A 496 9.24 -28.81 2.75
C ALA A 496 7.80 -28.28 2.88
N TRP A 497 7.63 -27.12 3.52
CA TRP A 497 6.33 -26.45 3.65
C TRP A 497 5.85 -25.87 2.31
N GLU A 498 6.72 -25.20 1.55
CA GLU A 498 6.44 -24.68 0.20
C GLU A 498 5.94 -25.79 -0.74
N LYS A 499 6.58 -26.96 -0.70
CA LYS A 499 6.13 -28.13 -1.49
C LYS A 499 4.72 -28.56 -1.11
N ALA A 500 4.40 -28.60 0.19
CA ALA A 500 3.07 -28.92 0.67
C ALA A 500 2.03 -27.84 0.31
N PHE A 501 2.42 -26.57 0.38
CA PHE A 501 1.60 -25.42 -0.01
C PHE A 501 1.24 -25.47 -1.50
N ILE A 502 2.21 -25.69 -2.38
CA ILE A 502 1.98 -25.84 -3.82
C ILE A 502 1.02 -27.01 -4.10
N HIS A 503 1.19 -28.13 -3.38
CA HIS A 503 0.31 -29.28 -3.52
C HIS A 503 -1.13 -28.96 -3.10
N LEU A 504 -1.32 -28.31 -1.95
CA LEU A 504 -2.63 -27.84 -1.47
C LEU A 504 -3.31 -26.93 -2.51
N MET A 505 -2.58 -25.96 -3.07
CA MET A 505 -3.12 -25.03 -4.07
C MET A 505 -3.55 -25.75 -5.33
N LYS A 506 -2.72 -26.66 -5.87
CA LYS A 506 -3.04 -27.40 -7.10
C LYS A 506 -4.21 -28.38 -6.93
N VAL A 507 -4.29 -29.07 -5.80
CA VAL A 507 -5.23 -30.18 -5.60
C VAL A 507 -6.54 -29.71 -5.00
N SER A 508 -6.48 -28.88 -3.95
CA SER A 508 -7.69 -28.50 -3.20
C SER A 508 -8.37 -27.23 -3.73
N ILE A 509 -7.64 -26.39 -4.47
CA ILE A 509 -8.13 -25.09 -4.97
C ILE A 509 -8.11 -25.01 -6.51
N GLY A 510 -7.21 -25.75 -7.16
CA GLY A 510 -7.07 -25.76 -8.62
C GLY A 510 -8.23 -26.42 -9.39
N ASP A 511 -8.30 -26.08 -10.69
CA ASP A 511 -9.28 -26.62 -11.64
C ASP A 511 -9.11 -28.13 -11.90
N ARG A 512 -10.18 -28.77 -12.41
CA ARG A 512 -10.21 -30.21 -12.76
C ARG A 512 -9.06 -30.61 -13.67
N GLY A 513 -8.64 -29.77 -14.62
CA GLY A 513 -7.50 -30.04 -15.49
C GLY A 513 -6.16 -30.05 -14.75
N GLN A 514 -5.98 -29.13 -13.79
CA GLN A 514 -4.79 -29.04 -12.95
C GLN A 514 -4.65 -30.30 -12.07
N ARG A 515 -5.77 -30.73 -11.47
CA ARG A 515 -5.85 -31.96 -10.67
C ARG A 515 -5.50 -33.21 -11.48
N ALA A 516 -6.01 -33.30 -12.71
CA ALA A 516 -5.74 -34.43 -13.60
C ALA A 516 -4.25 -34.50 -14.00
N LYS A 517 -3.62 -33.35 -14.30
CA LYS A 517 -2.20 -33.30 -14.67
C LYS A 517 -1.26 -33.69 -13.51
N GLU A 518 -1.55 -33.24 -12.29
CA GLU A 518 -0.74 -33.56 -11.11
C GLU A 518 -0.86 -35.06 -10.73
N ALA A 519 -2.07 -35.61 -10.79
CA ALA A 519 -2.31 -37.04 -10.61
C ALA A 519 -1.54 -37.86 -11.65
N LEU A 520 -1.57 -37.44 -12.92
CA LEU A 520 -0.84 -38.10 -14.01
C LEU A 520 0.69 -38.02 -13.83
N SER A 521 1.23 -36.88 -13.39
CA SER A 521 2.68 -36.71 -13.16
C SER A 521 3.17 -37.57 -12.00
N THR A 522 2.41 -37.63 -10.91
CA THR A 522 2.79 -38.36 -9.68
C THR A 522 2.70 -39.87 -9.88
N MET A 523 1.60 -40.34 -10.48
CA MET A 523 1.43 -41.76 -10.77
C MET A 523 2.29 -42.20 -11.95
N GLY A 524 2.45 -41.35 -12.97
CA GLY A 524 3.23 -41.63 -14.17
C GLY A 524 4.71 -41.86 -13.86
N ALA A 525 5.34 -41.02 -13.02
CA ALA A 525 6.75 -41.18 -12.65
C ALA A 525 7.00 -42.53 -11.93
N SER A 526 6.09 -42.92 -11.04
CA SER A 526 6.16 -44.17 -10.28
C SER A 526 6.00 -45.41 -11.17
N VAL A 527 5.06 -45.34 -12.13
CA VAL A 527 4.80 -46.40 -13.11
C VAL A 527 5.93 -46.52 -14.13
N PHE A 528 6.44 -45.41 -14.65
CA PHE A 528 7.57 -45.42 -15.59
C PHE A 528 8.83 -45.96 -14.93
N SER A 529 9.16 -45.56 -13.70
CA SER A 529 10.30 -46.11 -12.95
C SER A 529 10.15 -47.61 -12.70
N GLY A 530 8.95 -48.08 -12.35
CA GLY A 530 8.71 -49.52 -12.13
C GLY A 530 8.81 -50.35 -13.40
N ILE A 531 8.28 -49.85 -14.51
CA ILE A 531 8.29 -50.54 -15.82
C ILE A 531 9.69 -50.51 -16.45
N THR A 532 10.44 -49.41 -16.38
CA THR A 532 11.82 -49.36 -16.90
C THR A 532 12.76 -50.26 -16.11
N LEU A 533 12.69 -50.28 -14.78
CA LEU A 533 13.56 -51.16 -13.98
C LEU A 533 13.28 -52.65 -14.22
N THR A 534 12.02 -53.06 -14.36
CA THR A 534 11.67 -54.48 -14.48
C THR A 534 11.77 -55.00 -15.91
N LYS A 535 11.29 -54.24 -16.91
CA LYS A 535 11.30 -54.70 -18.30
C LYS A 535 12.61 -54.41 -19.03
N LEU A 536 13.31 -53.32 -18.73
CA LEU A 536 14.53 -52.96 -19.46
C LEU A 536 15.71 -53.85 -19.00
N VAL A 537 15.78 -54.20 -17.72
CA VAL A 537 16.69 -55.25 -17.22
C VAL A 537 16.34 -56.60 -17.83
N GLY A 538 15.06 -56.97 -17.89
CA GLY A 538 14.61 -58.21 -18.54
C GLY A 538 14.95 -58.27 -20.04
N VAL A 539 14.79 -57.17 -20.77
CA VAL A 539 15.13 -57.07 -22.21
C VAL A 539 16.65 -57.05 -22.44
N ILE A 540 17.43 -56.42 -21.55
CA ILE A 540 18.90 -56.49 -21.59
C ILE A 540 19.38 -57.92 -21.33
N VAL A 541 18.79 -58.65 -20.40
CA VAL A 541 19.11 -60.07 -20.14
C VAL A 541 18.77 -60.94 -21.36
N LEU A 542 17.62 -60.69 -22.02
CA LEU A 542 17.26 -61.37 -23.27
C LEU A 542 18.21 -61.06 -24.44
N ARG A 543 18.84 -59.86 -24.47
CA ARG A 543 19.87 -59.52 -25.46
C ARG A 543 21.16 -60.33 -25.30
N PHE A 544 21.42 -60.87 -24.11
CA PHE A 544 22.55 -61.79 -23.85
C PHE A 544 22.15 -63.27 -23.89
N ALA A 545 20.85 -63.58 -24.00
CA ALA A 545 20.37 -64.94 -24.18
C ALA A 545 20.57 -65.36 -25.64
N LYS A 546 21.58 -66.19 -25.91
CA LYS A 546 21.75 -66.86 -27.21
C LYS A 546 20.68 -67.94 -27.37
N SER A 547 19.63 -67.66 -28.15
CA SER A 547 18.73 -68.69 -28.68
C SER A 547 18.80 -68.70 -30.21
N GLU A 548 19.33 -69.78 -30.77
CA GLU A 548 19.23 -70.08 -32.20
C GLU A 548 17.88 -70.74 -32.50
N VAL A 549 16.91 -70.05 -33.12
CA VAL A 549 15.67 -70.72 -33.58
C VAL A 549 15.16 -70.29 -34.97
N PHE A 550 15.67 -69.25 -35.66
CA PHE A 550 15.16 -68.95 -37.02
C PHE A 550 16.23 -68.53 -38.03
N VAL A 551 16.37 -69.36 -39.07
CA VAL A 551 17.11 -69.09 -40.31
C VAL A 551 16.15 -68.43 -41.30
N VAL A 552 16.45 -67.20 -41.73
CA VAL A 552 15.77 -66.53 -42.84
C VAL A 552 16.61 -66.69 -44.09
N VAL A 553 16.09 -67.41 -45.08
CA VAL A 553 16.70 -67.58 -46.41
C VAL A 553 16.19 -66.47 -47.33
N LEU A 554 17.08 -65.62 -47.84
CA LEU A 554 16.78 -64.63 -48.87
C LEU A 554 17.45 -65.07 -50.19
N SER A 555 16.65 -65.41 -51.20
CA SER A 555 17.13 -65.72 -52.55
C SER A 555 17.42 -64.43 -53.34
N ILE A 556 18.63 -64.34 -53.89
CA ILE A 556 19.02 -63.33 -54.87
C ILE A 556 19.11 -64.02 -56.24
N CYS A 557 18.32 -63.55 -57.22
CA CYS A 557 18.50 -63.87 -58.64
C CYS A 557 18.77 -62.56 -59.42
N GLY A 558 19.96 -62.44 -60.00
CA GLY A 558 20.23 -61.64 -61.22
C GLY A 558 20.25 -62.56 -62.45
N PRO A 559 20.38 -62.09 -63.72
CA PRO A 559 21.44 -61.15 -64.19
C PRO A 559 20.98 -60.26 -65.42
N PRO A 560 21.87 -59.67 -66.27
CA PRO A 560 23.05 -58.83 -66.03
C PRO A 560 22.99 -57.45 -66.74
N SER A 561 23.88 -56.55 -66.28
CA SER A 561 24.50 -55.38 -66.94
C SER A 561 24.04 -54.90 -68.33
N ARG A 562 23.72 -53.61 -68.45
CA ARG A 562 24.02 -52.82 -69.65
C ARG A 562 24.45 -51.38 -69.33
N SER A 563 25.37 -50.94 -70.16
CA SER A 563 26.22 -49.75 -70.19
C SER A 563 25.53 -48.38 -70.14
N VAL A 564 26.31 -47.42 -69.63
CA VAL A 564 26.17 -45.96 -69.72
C VAL A 564 25.96 -45.48 -71.16
N SER A 565 25.09 -44.48 -71.33
CA SER A 565 25.22 -43.44 -72.36
C SER A 565 24.63 -42.11 -71.87
N SER A 566 25.40 -41.06 -72.14
CA SER A 566 25.23 -39.63 -71.90
C SER A 566 24.05 -38.98 -72.64
N GLU A 567 23.47 -37.90 -72.06
CA GLU A 567 23.19 -36.60 -72.70
C GLU A 567 22.45 -35.70 -71.67
N ASN A 568 23.07 -34.62 -71.19
CA ASN A 568 23.03 -33.23 -71.70
C ASN A 568 21.69 -32.50 -71.48
N GLN A 569 21.70 -31.48 -70.61
CA GLN A 569 21.06 -30.15 -70.75
C GLN A 569 21.19 -29.38 -69.41
N GLN A 570 22.17 -28.47 -69.28
CA GLN A 570 22.15 -27.04 -69.65
C GLN A 570 21.23 -26.17 -68.77
N HIS A 571 21.85 -25.36 -67.89
CA HIS A 571 21.35 -24.09 -67.29
C HIS A 571 20.96 -23.03 -68.35
N PRO A 572 20.53 -21.80 -67.99
CA PRO A 572 19.51 -21.26 -67.05
C PRO A 572 18.51 -20.36 -67.87
N PRO A 573 17.74 -19.33 -67.39
CA PRO A 573 18.25 -18.09 -66.78
C PRO A 573 17.33 -17.38 -65.75
N THR A 574 17.90 -16.30 -65.22
CA THR A 574 17.39 -15.12 -64.51
C THR A 574 16.11 -14.46 -65.03
N ALA A 575 15.41 -13.77 -64.12
CA ALA A 575 14.94 -12.37 -64.18
C ALA A 575 13.43 -12.11 -63.91
N GLU A 576 13.24 -11.28 -62.88
CA GLU A 576 12.31 -10.14 -62.75
C GLU A 576 10.78 -10.27 -62.58
N LEU A 577 10.35 -9.32 -61.75
CA LEU A 577 9.00 -8.93 -61.33
C LEU A 577 8.05 -8.63 -62.49
N THR A 578 6.77 -8.89 -62.22
CA THR A 578 5.68 -7.92 -62.40
C THR A 578 4.86 -7.86 -61.12
#